data_AF-A0A7S4NGK5-F1
#
_entry.id   AF-A0A7S4NGK5-F1
#
_cell.length_a   1.000
_cell.length_b   1.000
_cell.length_c   1.000
_cell.angle_alpha   90.00
_cell.angle_beta   90.00
_cell.angle_gamma   90.00
#
_symmetry.space_group_name_H-M   'P 1'
#
loop_
_entity.id
_entity.type
_entity.pdbx_description
1 polymer ?
#
loop_
_entity_poly.entity_id
_entity_poly.type
_entity_poly.pdbx_seq_one_letter_code
_entity_poly.pdbx_strand_id
1 'polypeptide(L)'
;GERERERVGGTPLRKERTERNEKTESPLLNVLQEVPKLQIGFSTYCKTCRIHKPARTHHCSVCDKCVLMMDHHCPWIGQCVGLHNVRHFTLFLVQLWIGCTYC
;
A
#
# COMPACT_ATOMS: atom_id res chain seq x y z
N GLY A 1 7.33 -34.21 24.33
CA GLY A 1 6.63 -32.98 24.73
C GLY A 1 6.44 -32.14 23.50
N GLU A 2 5.36 -32.24 22.74
CA GLU A 2 3.96 -31.94 23.15
C GLU A 2 3.83 -30.56 23.80
N ARG A 3 3.47 -29.56 22.99
CA ARG A 3 2.20 -28.84 23.17
C ARG A 3 1.92 -27.90 21.99
N GLU A 4 0.97 -28.34 21.16
CA GLU A 4 0.06 -27.51 20.38
C GLU A 4 -0.83 -26.61 21.26
N ARG A 5 -1.42 -25.57 20.63
CA ARG A 5 -2.61 -24.72 20.98
C ARG A 5 -2.24 -23.22 20.97
N GLU A 6 -2.86 -22.28 20.26
CA GLU A 6 -4.12 -22.10 19.48
C GLU A 6 -3.81 -21.03 18.41
N ARG A 7 -4.14 -21.10 17.11
CA ARG A 7 -5.42 -21.29 16.40
C ARG A 7 -6.51 -20.24 16.71
N VAL A 8 -6.39 -19.05 16.12
CA VAL A 8 -7.51 -18.18 15.71
C VAL A 8 -7.15 -17.68 14.32
N GLY A 9 -7.86 -17.88 13.22
CA GLY A 9 -9.20 -18.41 12.98
C GLY A 9 -9.53 -17.98 11.56
N GLY A 10 -8.94 -18.66 10.57
CA GLY A 10 -9.40 -18.56 9.18
C GLY A 10 -10.62 -19.46 9.04
N THR A 11 -11.80 -18.89 8.87
CA THR A 11 -13.03 -19.65 8.63
C THR A 11 -12.97 -20.31 7.25
N PRO A 12 -13.31 -21.61 7.13
CA PRO A 12 -13.35 -22.32 5.85
C PRO A 12 -14.77 -22.33 5.31
N LEU A 13 -14.99 -21.96 4.04
CA LEU A 13 -16.23 -22.27 3.35
C LEU A 13 -15.92 -22.91 1.99
N ARG A 14 -15.79 -24.24 2.03
CA ARG A 14 -15.83 -25.15 0.88
C ARG A 14 -17.17 -25.89 0.94
N LYS A 15 -18.05 -25.54 -0.02
CA LYS A 15 -19.24 -26.25 -0.53
C LYS A 15 -20.46 -26.38 0.39
N GLU A 16 -21.45 -25.50 0.17
CA GLU A 16 -22.86 -25.90 0.25
C GLU A 16 -23.62 -25.42 -0.99
N ARG A 17 -24.24 -26.41 -1.64
CA ARG A 17 -25.28 -26.28 -2.64
C ARG A 17 -26.56 -25.97 -1.87
N THR A 18 -26.97 -24.72 -1.83
CA THR A 18 -28.35 -24.33 -1.54
C THR A 18 -28.78 -23.27 -2.56
N GLU A 19 -29.61 -23.70 -3.51
CA GLU A 19 -30.36 -22.81 -4.38
C GLU A 19 -31.38 -22.04 -3.52
N ARG A 20 -31.21 -20.72 -3.38
CA ARG A 20 -32.34 -19.79 -3.21
C ARG A 20 -31.94 -18.39 -3.63
N ASN A 21 -32.41 -18.04 -4.81
CA ASN A 21 -32.59 -16.71 -5.36
C ASN A 21 -33.09 -15.70 -4.31
N GLU A 22 -32.27 -14.69 -3.97
CA GLU A 22 -32.75 -13.39 -3.52
C GLU A 22 -32.00 -12.30 -4.29
N LYS A 23 -32.67 -11.85 -5.34
CA LYS A 23 -32.47 -10.57 -6.02
C LYS A 23 -32.28 -9.44 -5.01
N THR A 24 -31.07 -8.89 -4.95
CA THR A 24 -30.89 -7.44 -4.77
C THR A 24 -29.63 -7.07 -5.51
N GLU A 25 -29.84 -6.73 -6.78
CA GLU A 25 -28.80 -6.37 -7.72
C GLU A 25 -28.27 -5.00 -7.30
N SER A 26 -27.22 -4.96 -6.46
CA SER A 26 -26.47 -3.73 -6.26
C SER A 26 -25.74 -3.45 -7.58
N PRO A 27 -26.14 -2.43 -8.37
CA PRO A 27 -25.54 -2.20 -9.69
C PRO A 27 -24.05 -1.84 -9.59
N LEU A 28 -23.60 -1.47 -8.39
CA LEU A 28 -22.26 -0.95 -8.14
C LEU A 28 -21.17 -2.02 -8.14
N LEU A 29 -21.48 -3.28 -7.78
CA LEU A 29 -20.45 -4.33 -7.72
C LEU A 29 -20.08 -4.85 -9.11
N ASN A 30 -21.03 -4.85 -10.05
CA ASN A 30 -20.77 -5.25 -11.43
C ASN A 30 -20.00 -4.17 -12.20
N VAL A 31 -20.19 -2.89 -11.88
CA VAL A 31 -19.40 -1.78 -12.45
C VAL A 31 -17.92 -1.83 -12.03
N LEU A 32 -17.62 -2.33 -10.83
CA LEU A 32 -16.23 -2.59 -10.41
C LEU A 32 -15.59 -3.79 -11.12
N GLN A 33 -16.37 -4.65 -11.76
CA GLN A 33 -15.86 -5.83 -12.46
C GLN A 33 -15.62 -5.58 -13.95
N GLU A 34 -16.20 -4.52 -14.54
CA GLU A 34 -16.03 -4.15 -15.95
C GLU A 34 -14.88 -3.16 -16.21
N VAL A 35 -14.24 -2.63 -15.16
CA VAL A 35 -13.02 -1.82 -15.34
C VAL A 35 -11.92 -2.75 -15.89
N PRO A 36 -11.34 -2.48 -17.07
CA PRO A 36 -10.26 -3.30 -17.63
C PRO A 36 -9.17 -3.35 -16.58
N LYS A 37 -8.94 -4.51 -15.94
CA LYS A 37 -8.05 -4.75 -14.79
C LYS A 37 -7.01 -3.65 -14.71
N LEU A 38 -7.36 -2.55 -14.04
CA LEU A 38 -6.39 -1.49 -13.82
C LEU A 38 -5.40 -2.23 -12.94
N GLN A 39 -4.22 -2.51 -13.48
CA GLN A 39 -3.23 -3.40 -12.90
C GLN A 39 -2.77 -2.75 -11.59
N ILE A 40 -3.59 -2.82 -10.55
CA ILE A 40 -3.23 -2.58 -9.16
C ILE A 40 -2.39 -3.81 -8.83
N GLY A 41 -1.19 -3.85 -9.41
CA GLY A 41 -0.23 -4.91 -9.20
C GLY A 41 0.19 -4.80 -7.75
N PHE A 42 -0.39 -5.62 -6.88
CA PHE A 42 0.12 -5.79 -5.53
C PHE A 42 1.50 -6.43 -5.66
N SER A 43 2.55 -5.59 -5.72
CA SER A 43 3.83 -6.05 -6.29
C SER A 43 4.65 -6.90 -5.32
N THR A 44 4.43 -6.84 -4.01
CA THR A 44 5.15 -7.68 -3.04
C THR A 44 4.49 -7.64 -1.66
N TYR A 45 4.58 -8.70 -0.86
CA TYR A 45 4.15 -8.66 0.56
C TYR A 45 5.28 -8.10 1.44
N CYS A 46 4.97 -7.21 2.38
CA CYS A 46 5.91 -6.74 3.39
C CYS A 46 5.88 -7.67 4.61
N LYS A 47 7.00 -8.34 4.93
CA LYS A 47 7.11 -9.18 6.14
C LYS A 47 7.07 -8.35 7.43
N THR A 48 7.70 -7.18 7.44
CA THR A 48 7.80 -6.30 8.62
C THR A 48 6.46 -5.67 8.97
N CYS A 49 5.82 -5.01 8.00
CA CYS A 49 4.53 -4.33 8.21
C CYS A 49 3.32 -5.29 8.08
N ARG A 50 3.53 -6.53 7.63
CA ARG A 50 2.49 -7.55 7.39
C ARG A 50 1.36 -7.13 6.43
N ILE A 51 1.67 -6.28 5.46
CA ILE A 51 0.73 -5.76 4.46
C ILE A 51 1.11 -6.17 3.03
N HIS A 52 0.11 -6.35 2.17
CA HIS A 52 0.32 -6.44 0.72
C HIS A 52 0.67 -5.04 0.18
N LYS A 53 1.86 -4.89 -0.40
CA LYS A 53 2.31 -3.60 -0.91
C LYS A 53 1.63 -3.32 -2.26
N PRO A 54 0.99 -2.16 -2.42
CA PRO A 54 0.57 -1.72 -3.74
C PRO A 54 1.79 -1.52 -4.65
N ALA A 55 1.56 -1.42 -5.96
CA ALA A 55 2.63 -1.23 -6.93
C ALA A 55 3.56 -0.08 -6.53
N ARG A 56 4.87 -0.27 -6.72
CA ARG A 56 5.91 0.74 -6.47
C ARG A 56 6.04 1.21 -5.00
N THR A 57 5.58 0.43 -4.03
CA THR A 57 5.78 0.72 -2.61
C THR A 57 7.02 0.02 -2.07
N HIS A 58 7.83 0.75 -1.29
CA HIS A 58 9.03 0.20 -0.65
C HIS A 58 8.95 0.36 0.86
N HIS A 59 9.57 -0.58 1.59
CA HIS A 59 9.67 -0.50 3.04
C HIS A 59 10.98 0.18 3.38
N CYS A 60 10.94 1.27 4.13
CA CYS A 60 12.12 1.90 4.68
C CYS A 60 12.37 1.34 6.08
N SER A 61 13.53 0.74 6.30
CA SER A 61 13.96 0.22 7.60
C SER A 61 14.31 1.32 8.60
N VAL A 62 14.62 2.54 8.14
CA VAL A 62 14.94 3.68 9.02
C VAL A 62 13.67 4.27 9.63
N CYS A 63 12.58 4.32 8.86
CA CYS A 63 11.30 4.83 9.31
C CYS A 63 10.30 3.73 9.71
N ASP A 64 10.70 2.46 9.62
CA ASP A 64 9.89 1.26 9.87
C ASP A 64 8.48 1.27 9.23
N LYS A 65 8.37 1.88 8.04
CA LYS A 65 7.09 2.05 7.34
C LYS A 65 7.21 1.78 5.85
N CYS A 66 6.10 1.30 5.28
CA CYS A 66 5.95 1.20 3.83
C CYS A 66 5.58 2.58 3.26
N VAL A 67 6.33 3.04 2.27
CA VAL A 67 6.14 4.32 1.59
C VAL A 67 5.81 4.08 0.13
N LEU A 68 4.68 4.64 -0.31
CA LEU A 68 4.19 4.53 -1.69
C LEU A 68 5.02 5.40 -2.63
N MET A 69 5.45 4.82 -3.75
CA MET A 69 6.37 5.44 -4.71
C MET A 69 7.56 6.07 -3.99
N MET A 70 8.15 5.32 -3.06
CA MET A 70 9.33 5.77 -2.32
C MET A 70 10.47 6.05 -3.30
N ASP A 71 11.06 7.23 -3.16
CA ASP A 71 12.29 7.59 -3.84
C ASP A 71 13.48 7.26 -2.94
N HIS A 72 13.61 7.96 -1.80
CA HIS A 72 14.69 7.73 -0.84
C HIS A 72 14.31 8.14 0.59
N HIS A 73 15.11 7.69 1.57
CA HIS A 73 15.11 8.27 2.90
C HIS A 73 16.14 9.39 2.95
N CYS A 74 15.70 10.60 3.29
CA CYS A 74 16.57 11.76 3.34
C CYS A 74 16.90 12.11 4.80
N PRO A 75 18.18 11.95 5.24
CA PRO A 75 18.58 12.24 6.61
C PRO A 75 18.43 13.72 6.98
N TRP A 76 18.59 14.62 6.00
CA TRP A 76 18.54 16.07 6.19
C TRP A 76 17.19 16.57 6.70
N ILE A 77 16.11 15.95 6.22
CA ILE A 77 14.73 16.28 6.64
C ILE A 77 14.19 15.28 7.68
N GLY A 78 14.90 14.17 7.92
CA GLY A 78 14.47 13.10 8.82
C GLY A 78 13.23 12.34 8.32
N GLN A 79 12.98 12.32 7.00
CA GLN A 79 11.77 11.74 6.40
C GLN A 79 12.08 10.96 5.13
N CYS A 80 11.24 9.96 4.82
CA CYS A 80 11.20 9.38 3.48
C CYS A 80 10.50 10.32 2.49
N VAL A 81 11.12 10.51 1.33
CA VAL A 81 10.51 11.16 0.17
C VAL A 81 9.77 10.11 -0.67
N GLY A 82 8.51 10.37 -0.97
CA GLY A 82 7.63 9.52 -1.77
C GLY A 82 6.43 10.30 -2.28
N LEU A 83 5.36 9.60 -2.67
CA LEU A 83 4.24 10.22 -3.40
C LEU A 83 3.66 11.49 -2.73
N HIS A 84 3.51 11.48 -1.41
CA HIS A 84 2.80 12.52 -0.68
C HIS A 84 3.64 13.79 -0.43
N ASN A 85 4.97 13.70 -0.46
CA ASN A 85 5.85 14.82 -0.15
C ASN A 85 6.82 15.17 -1.27
N VAL A 86 6.90 14.39 -2.36
CA VAL A 86 7.81 14.66 -3.48
C VAL A 86 7.66 16.08 -4.02
N ARG A 87 6.42 16.59 -4.17
CA ARG A 87 6.17 17.97 -4.66
C ARG A 87 6.76 19.03 -3.73
N HIS A 88 6.50 18.90 -2.43
CA HIS A 88 6.98 19.83 -1.41
C HIS A 88 8.50 19.79 -1.32
N PHE A 89 9.08 18.59 -1.38
CA PHE A 89 10.53 18.41 -1.39
C PHE A 89 11.19 19.04 -2.62
N THR A 90 10.61 18.88 -3.82
CA THR A 90 11.11 19.56 -5.03
C THR A 90 11.06 21.08 -4.90
N LEU A 91 9.95 21.64 -4.39
CA LEU A 91 9.85 23.09 -4.17
C LEU A 91 10.88 23.61 -3.16
N PHE A 92 11.12 22.85 -2.08
CA PHE A 92 12.18 23.16 -1.12
C PHE A 92 13.57 23.22 -1.78
N LEU A 93 13.91 22.23 -2.62
CA LEU A 93 15.19 22.22 -3.33
C LEU A 93 15.34 23.40 -4.31
N VAL A 94 14.28 23.75 -5.02
CA VAL A 94 14.27 24.91 -5.92
C VAL A 94 14.47 26.20 -5.14
N GLN A 95 13.76 26.38 -4.03
CA GLN A 95 13.88 27.59 -3.21
C GLN A 95 15.26 27.71 -2.55
N LEU A 96 15.84 26.58 -2.13
CA LEU A 96 17.21 26.53 -1.62
C LEU A 96 18.21 26.94 -2.69
N TRP A 97 18.07 26.43 -3.92
CA TRP A 97 18.91 26.80 -5.06
C TRP A 97 18.84 28.29 -5.37
N ILE A 98 17.62 28.83 -5.47
CA ILE A 98 17.36 30.26 -5.62
C ILE A 98 18.08 31.02 -4.52
N GLY A 99 17.85 30.67 -3.25
CA GLY A 99 18.52 31.30 -2.11
C GLY A 99 20.04 31.36 -2.28
N CYS A 100 20.69 30.24 -2.60
CA CYS A 100 22.13 30.17 -2.83
C CYS A 100 22.62 31.03 -4.01
N THR A 101 21.79 31.32 -5.02
CA THR A 101 22.17 32.21 -6.12
C THR A 101 22.04 33.70 -5.80
N TYR A 102 21.25 34.06 -4.77
CA TYR A 102 21.06 35.44 -4.33
C TYR A 102 21.91 35.81 -3.10
N CYS A 103 22.62 34.84 -2.52
CA CYS A 103 23.59 35.02 -1.44
C CYS A 103 25.01 35.13 -2.03
#